data_AF-A0A935EV45-F1
#
_entry.id   AF-A0A935EV45-F1
#
_cell.length_a   1.000
_cell.length_b   1.000
_cell.length_c   1.000
_cell.angle_alpha   90.00
_cell.angle_beta   90.00
_cell.angle_gamma   90.00
#
_symmetry.space_group_name_H-M   'P 1'
#
loop_
_entity.id
_entity.type
_entity.pdbx_description
1 polymer ?
#
loop_
_entity_poly.entity_id
_entity_poly.type
_entity_poly.pdbx_seq_one_letter_code
_entity_poly.pdbx_strand_id
1 'polypeptide(L)'
;MGGDKHYDQIAFLVRKGELELGPSENNAGVLNYYKAVYTEDEAETYFPLGKANGKWPTTAAKRRTYFANEWRTWQMSDHLPLFVELRIDFTEKYLKRIREGEQPINPPTPDATDD
;
A
#
# COMPACT_ATOMS: atom_id res chain seq x y z
N MET A 1 -15.40 -2.23 7.54
CA MET A 1 -14.17 -1.52 7.13
C MET A 1 -13.56 -2.30 5.98
N GLY A 2 -13.14 -1.61 4.92
CA GLY A 2 -12.59 -2.21 3.70
C GLY A 2 -11.41 -3.15 4.00
N GLY A 3 -11.53 -4.37 3.51
CA GLY A 3 -10.62 -5.50 3.73
C GLY A 3 -11.10 -6.75 2.99
N ASP A 4 -12.41 -6.81 2.72
CA ASP A 4 -13.08 -7.92 2.03
C ASP A 4 -13.03 -7.83 0.48
N LYS A 5 -12.48 -6.74 -0.06
CA LYS A 5 -12.30 -6.55 -1.51
C LYS A 5 -10.85 -6.85 -1.87
N HIS A 6 -10.60 -8.04 -2.42
CA HIS A 6 -9.26 -8.57 -2.70
C HIS A 6 -8.76 -8.32 -4.13
N TYR A 7 -9.23 -7.26 -4.78
CA TYR A 7 -9.03 -7.08 -6.23
C TYR A 7 -7.75 -6.34 -6.62
N ASP A 8 -6.99 -5.82 -5.66
CA ASP A 8 -5.72 -5.16 -5.95
C ASP A 8 -4.57 -6.17 -5.90
N GLN A 9 -3.73 -6.19 -6.93
CA GLN A 9 -2.54 -7.03 -7.02
C GLN A 9 -1.37 -6.22 -7.58
N ILE A 10 -0.20 -6.43 -7.00
CA ILE A 10 1.07 -6.00 -7.59
C ILE A 10 1.82 -7.26 -8.00
N ALA A 11 2.00 -7.47 -9.29
CA ALA A 11 2.71 -8.61 -9.85
C ALA A 11 3.98 -8.14 -10.56
N PHE A 12 5.06 -8.91 -10.41
CA PHE A 12 6.33 -8.67 -11.08
C PHE A 12 6.78 -9.90 -11.84
N LEU A 13 7.41 -9.68 -12.98
CA LEU A 13 8.24 -10.68 -13.63
C LEU A 13 9.57 -10.79 -12.87
N VAL A 14 9.67 -11.77 -11.98
CA VAL A 14 10.85 -11.95 -11.11
C VAL A 14 12.06 -12.39 -11.93
N ARG A 15 13.20 -11.70 -11.72
CA ARG A 15 14.49 -12.03 -12.33
C ARG A 15 15.55 -12.27 -11.28
N LYS A 16 16.17 -13.45 -11.34
CA LYS A 16 17.19 -13.86 -10.36
C LYS A 16 18.41 -12.93 -10.37
N GLY A 17 18.54 -12.11 -9.33
CA GLY A 17 19.63 -11.16 -9.17
C GLY A 17 19.48 -9.86 -9.94
N GLU A 18 18.26 -9.53 -10.39
CA GLU A 18 17.89 -8.21 -10.93
C GLU A 18 16.61 -7.64 -10.28
N LEU A 19 15.85 -8.48 -9.58
CA LEU A 19 14.69 -8.06 -8.80
C LEU A 19 14.59 -8.92 -7.55
N GLU A 20 14.66 -8.29 -6.39
CA GLU A 20 14.48 -8.93 -5.09
C GLU A 20 13.57 -8.02 -4.25
N LEU A 21 12.80 -8.61 -3.34
CA LEU A 21 12.08 -7.82 -2.35
C LEU A 21 13.07 -7.07 -1.45
N GLY A 22 12.63 -5.92 -0.93
CA GLY A 22 13.40 -5.14 0.02
C GLY A 22 13.74 -5.92 1.29
N PRO A 23 14.80 -5.54 2.00
CA PRO A 23 15.28 -6.27 3.18
C PRO A 23 14.40 -6.13 4.43
N SER A 24 13.41 -5.22 4.45
CA SER A 24 12.54 -5.05 5.62
C SER A 24 11.71 -6.31 5.90
N GLU A 25 11.41 -6.57 7.17
CA GLU A 25 10.53 -7.67 7.59
C GLU A 25 9.13 -7.52 6.98
N ASN A 26 8.61 -6.29 6.91
CA ASN A 26 7.36 -5.93 6.24
C ASN A 26 7.63 -5.24 4.89
N ASN A 27 8.25 -5.96 3.96
CA ASN A 27 8.60 -5.46 2.62
C ASN A 27 7.45 -5.48 1.61
N ALA A 28 6.26 -5.95 1.98
CA ALA A 28 5.07 -5.87 1.13
C ALA A 28 3.80 -5.94 1.99
N GLY A 29 2.70 -5.39 1.50
CA GLY A 29 1.39 -5.56 2.11
C GLY A 29 0.45 -4.40 1.88
N VAL A 30 -0.42 -4.17 2.87
CA VAL A 30 -1.44 -3.12 2.85
C VAL A 30 -1.04 -2.02 3.83
N LEU A 31 -0.94 -0.78 3.35
CA LEU A 31 -0.69 0.38 4.19
C LEU A 31 -2.00 0.86 4.82
N ASN A 32 -2.25 0.47 6.07
CA ASN A 32 -3.37 0.99 6.84
C ASN A 32 -3.01 2.34 7.49
N TYR A 33 -3.23 3.43 6.76
CA TYR A 33 -2.99 4.79 7.24
C TYR A 33 -3.91 5.21 8.41
N TYR A 34 -5.03 4.52 8.65
CA TYR A 34 -5.90 4.79 9.81
C TYR A 34 -5.25 4.51 11.17
N LYS A 35 -4.07 3.86 11.17
CA LYS A 35 -3.23 3.71 12.35
C LYS A 35 -2.49 4.99 12.75
N ALA A 36 -2.37 5.96 11.84
CA ALA A 36 -1.61 7.19 12.06
C ALA A 36 -2.43 8.47 11.82
N VAL A 37 -3.46 8.41 10.96
CA VAL A 37 -4.31 9.54 10.61
C VAL A 37 -5.78 9.13 10.75
N TYR A 38 -6.63 9.96 11.34
CA TYR A 38 -8.01 9.62 11.64
C TYR A 38 -8.12 8.35 12.50
N THR A 39 -7.32 8.32 13.55
CA THR A 39 -7.32 7.22 14.53
C THR A 39 -8.62 7.26 15.33
N GLU A 40 -9.09 6.11 15.81
CA GLU A 40 -10.43 6.03 16.45
C GLU A 40 -10.62 6.98 17.65
N ASP A 41 -9.53 7.29 18.36
CA ASP A 41 -9.54 8.15 19.53
C ASP A 41 -9.64 9.64 19.17
N GLU A 42 -9.53 10.00 17.88
CA GLU A 42 -9.62 11.39 17.39
C GLU A 42 -11.06 11.83 17.08
N ALA A 43 -12.06 10.97 17.29
CA ALA A 43 -13.45 11.28 16.95
C ALA A 43 -13.96 12.60 17.57
N GLU A 44 -13.55 12.94 18.79
CA GLU A 44 -13.95 14.18 19.46
C GLU A 44 -13.26 15.42 18.87
N THR A 45 -12.03 15.28 18.36
CA THR A 45 -11.31 16.36 17.68
C THR A 45 -12.06 16.83 16.43
N TYR A 46 -12.66 15.89 15.69
CA TYR A 46 -13.37 16.17 14.43
C TYR A 46 -14.88 16.41 14.61
N PHE A 47 -15.46 16.07 15.76
CA PHE A 47 -16.89 16.27 16.03
C PHE A 47 -17.41 17.70 15.79
N PRO A 48 -16.68 18.78 16.14
CA PRO A 48 -17.13 20.15 15.86
C PRO A 48 -17.43 20.42 14.38
N LEU A 49 -16.67 19.81 13.46
CA LEU A 49 -16.91 19.91 12.01
C LEU A 49 -18.22 19.20 11.63
N GLY A 50 -18.49 18.09 12.30
CA GLY A 50 -19.70 17.28 12.12
C GLY A 50 -20.99 17.91 12.61
N LYS A 51 -20.90 18.72 13.67
CA LYS A 51 -22.04 19.41 14.29
C LYS A 51 -22.72 20.37 13.32
N ALA A 52 -21.98 20.96 12.39
CA ALA A 52 -22.52 21.85 11.36
C ALA A 52 -23.50 21.12 10.40
N ASN A 53 -23.28 19.82 10.17
CA ASN A 53 -24.07 19.03 9.22
C ASN A 53 -25.20 18.22 9.88
N GLY A 54 -25.33 18.26 11.22
CA GLY A 54 -26.41 17.61 11.97
C GLY A 54 -26.45 16.07 11.94
N LYS A 55 -25.52 15.41 11.25
CA LYS A 55 -25.50 13.94 11.05
C LYS A 55 -24.77 13.16 12.14
N TRP A 56 -24.00 13.82 12.99
CA TRP A 56 -23.18 13.15 13.98
C TRP A 56 -23.98 12.74 15.23
N PRO A 57 -23.71 11.55 15.81
CA PRO A 57 -24.37 11.12 17.03
C PRO A 57 -24.10 12.02 18.25
N THR A 58 -25.04 12.06 19.18
CA THR A 58 -24.97 12.90 20.38
C THR A 58 -24.09 12.33 21.49
N THR A 59 -23.87 11.01 21.53
CA THR A 59 -23.06 10.35 22.56
C THR A 59 -21.65 10.05 22.04
N ALA A 60 -20.64 10.21 22.89
CA ALA A 60 -19.23 10.00 22.52
C ALA A 60 -18.97 8.58 21.97
N ALA A 61 -19.53 7.55 22.61
CA ALA A 61 -19.39 6.17 22.15
C ALA A 61 -19.93 5.98 20.72
N LYS A 62 -21.11 6.54 20.41
CA LYS A 62 -21.68 6.46 19.06
C LYS A 62 -20.89 7.31 18.05
N ARG A 63 -20.33 8.45 18.48
CA ARG A 63 -19.44 9.26 17.64
C ARG A 63 -18.19 8.50 17.25
N ARG A 64 -17.55 7.79 18.18
CA ARG A 64 -16.37 6.95 17.88
C ARG A 64 -16.69 5.92 16.80
N THR A 65 -17.80 5.19 16.94
CA THR A 65 -18.22 4.19 15.96
C THR A 65 -18.53 4.81 14.60
N TYR A 66 -19.30 5.89 14.57
CA TYR A 66 -19.64 6.61 13.33
C TYR A 66 -18.40 7.18 12.64
N PHE A 67 -17.50 7.77 13.41
CA PHE A 67 -16.22 8.30 12.93
C PHE A 67 -15.38 7.20 12.27
N ALA A 68 -15.19 6.07 12.96
CA ALA A 68 -14.33 4.99 12.51
C ALA A 68 -14.88 4.24 11.27
N ASN A 69 -16.20 4.05 11.20
CA ASN A 69 -16.81 3.20 10.18
C ASN A 69 -17.36 3.94 8.97
N GLU A 70 -17.72 5.23 9.13
CA GLU A 70 -18.40 5.99 8.07
C GLU A 70 -17.70 7.31 7.78
N TRP A 71 -17.56 8.19 8.77
CA TRP A 71 -17.16 9.56 8.46
C TRP A 71 -15.74 9.64 7.89
N ARG A 72 -14.79 8.89 8.46
CA ARG A 72 -13.39 8.92 7.99
C ARG A 72 -13.22 8.32 6.59
N THR A 73 -14.10 7.41 6.18
CA THR A 73 -14.06 6.80 4.83
C THR A 73 -14.49 7.75 3.72
N TRP A 74 -15.15 8.87 4.08
CA TRP A 74 -15.46 9.95 3.14
C TRP A 74 -14.33 10.97 3.01
N GLN A 75 -13.44 11.04 4.00
CA GLN A 75 -12.29 11.94 3.97
C GLN A 75 -11.07 11.28 3.33
N MET A 76 -10.89 9.99 3.60
CA MET A 76 -9.88 9.14 2.96
C MET A 76 -10.55 7.85 2.54
N SER A 77 -10.07 7.24 1.46
CA SER A 77 -10.66 6.01 0.91
C SER A 77 -10.86 4.92 1.97
N ASP A 78 -11.80 4.00 1.77
CA ASP A 78 -11.81 2.73 2.52
C ASP A 78 -11.00 1.64 1.81
N HIS A 79 -10.49 1.93 0.60
CA HIS A 79 -9.53 1.09 -0.10
C HIS A 79 -8.11 1.50 0.30
N LEU A 80 -7.40 0.59 0.96
CA LEU A 80 -6.07 0.83 1.48
C LEU A 80 -5.00 0.55 0.40
N PRO A 81 -4.00 1.43 0.22
CA PRO A 81 -2.92 1.22 -0.73
C PRO A 81 -2.16 -0.07 -0.48
N LEU A 82 -1.86 -0.78 -1.56
CA LEU A 82 -0.83 -1.80 -1.55
C LEU A 82 0.55 -1.16 -1.65
N PHE A 83 1.52 -1.77 -1.00
CA PHE A 83 2.92 -1.40 -1.13
C PHE A 83 3.80 -2.62 -1.28
N VAL A 84 4.95 -2.41 -1.90
CA VAL A 84 6.04 -3.37 -2.00
C VAL A 84 7.35 -2.60 -2.03
N GLU A 85 8.29 -3.04 -1.22
CA GLU A 85 9.65 -2.57 -1.19
C GLU A 85 10.47 -3.46 -2.15
N LEU A 86 11.26 -2.82 -3.00
CA LEU A 86 12.11 -3.51 -3.97
C LEU A 86 13.56 -3.17 -3.71
N ARG A 87 14.40 -4.20 -3.65
CA ARG A 87 15.85 -4.04 -3.78
C ARG A 87 16.16 -3.93 -5.27
N ILE A 88 16.75 -2.81 -5.68
CA ILE A 88 17.08 -2.52 -7.09
C ILE A 88 18.58 -2.43 -7.37
N ASP A 89 19.42 -2.32 -6.33
CA ASP A 89 20.87 -2.24 -6.52
C ASP A 89 21.52 -3.63 -6.53
N PHE A 90 21.87 -4.04 -7.75
CA PHE A 90 22.60 -5.26 -8.07
C PHE A 90 23.91 -4.98 -8.80
N THR A 91 24.41 -3.74 -8.74
CA THR A 91 25.54 -3.25 -9.55
C THR A 91 26.78 -4.13 -9.41
N GLU A 92 27.16 -4.49 -8.19
CA GLU A 92 28.33 -5.34 -7.93
C GLU A 92 28.22 -6.72 -8.58
N LYS A 93 27.05 -7.37 -8.42
CA LYS A 93 26.79 -8.68 -9.00
C LYS A 93 26.80 -8.61 -10.53
N TYR A 94 26.22 -7.56 -11.08
CA TYR A 94 26.20 -7.29 -12.51
C TYR A 94 27.62 -7.09 -13.09
N LEU A 95 28.41 -6.20 -12.48
CA LEU A 95 29.79 -5.93 -12.91
C LEU A 95 30.70 -7.16 -12.80
N LYS A 96 30.51 -7.97 -11.75
CA LYS A 96 31.24 -9.23 -11.58
C LYS A 96 30.97 -10.21 -12.71
N ARG A 97 29.70 -10.44 -13.07
CA ARG A 97 29.30 -11.33 -14.17
C ARG A 97 29.94 -10.93 -15.49
N ILE A 98 29.88 -9.64 -15.83
CA ILE A 98 30.50 -9.11 -17.05
C ILE A 98 32.02 -9.32 -17.03
N ARG A 99 32.68 -9.07 -15.89
CA ARG A 99 34.13 -9.30 -15.75
C ARG A 99 34.51 -10.77 -15.94
N GLU A 100 33.66 -11.70 -15.51
CA GLU A 100 33.85 -13.14 -15.65
C GLU A 100 33.49 -13.67 -17.06
N GLY A 101 33.04 -12.78 -17.96
CA GLY A 101 32.72 -13.11 -19.36
C GLY A 101 31.29 -13.60 -19.58
N GLU A 102 30.42 -13.54 -18.55
CA GLU A 102 29.00 -13.80 -18.73
C GLU A 102 28.36 -12.67 -19.55
N GLN A 103 27.50 -13.04 -20.51
CA GLN A 103 26.70 -12.06 -21.24
C GLN A 103 25.69 -11.40 -20.28
N PRO A 104 25.37 -10.10 -20.46
CA PRO A 104 24.25 -9.48 -19.77
C PRO A 104 22.97 -10.31 -19.98
N ILE A 105 22.10 -10.34 -18.98
CA ILE A 105 20.82 -11.04 -19.12
C ILE A 105 20.03 -10.33 -20.22
N ASN A 106 19.63 -11.07 -21.26
CA ASN A 106 18.84 -10.49 -22.35
C ASN A 106 17.57 -9.86 -21.78
N PRO A 107 17.20 -8.64 -22.22
CA PRO A 107 15.90 -8.08 -21.87
C PRO A 107 14.81 -9.05 -22.39
N PRO A 108 13.76 -9.32 -21.61
CA PRO A 108 12.62 -10.08 -22.07
C PRO A 108 12.03 -9.35 -23.26
N THR A 109 11.84 -10.09 -24.34
CA THR A 109 10.93 -9.68 -25.40
C THR A 109 9.53 -9.72 -24.79
N PRO A 110 8.79 -8.60 -24.76
CA PRO A 110 7.41 -8.63 -24.31
C PRO A 110 6.64 -9.68 -25.12
N ASP A 111 5.87 -10.49 -24.42
CA ASP A 111 5.04 -11.58 -24.94
C ASP A 111 3.90 -11.04 -25.83
N ALA A 112 3.74 -9.72 -25.89
CA ALA A 112 2.69 -9.03 -26.63
C ALA A 112 2.96 -9.03 -28.14
N THR A 113 2.79 -10.19 -28.77
CA THR A 113 2.03 -10.25 -30.02
C THR A 113 0.60 -10.63 -29.64
N ASP A 114 -0.20 -9.63 -29.30
CA ASP A 114 -1.65 -9.78 -29.30
C ASP A 114 -2.11 -9.78 -30.77
N ASP A 115 -2.59 -10.94 -31.24
CA ASP A 115 -3.51 -11.05 -32.38
C ASP A 115 -4.91 -10.55 -32.00
#